data_AF-A0A351SBF8-F1
#
_entry.id   AF-A0A351SBF8-F1
#
_cell.length_a   1.000
_cell.length_b   1.000
_cell.length_c   1.000
_cell.angle_alpha   90.00
_cell.angle_beta   90.00
_cell.angle_gamma   90.00
#
_symmetry.space_group_name_H-M   'P 1'
#
loop_
_entity.id
_entity.type
_entity.pdbx_description
1 polymer ?
#
loop_
_entity_poly.entity_id
_entity_poly.type
_entity_poly.pdbx_seq_one_letter_code
_entity_poly.pdbx_strand_id
1 'polypeptide(L)' 'VPAVDYLMNEIGVKRWVLAGTDYVYPRTTNKILEAYLKAKGVAESDIMINYT' A
#
# COMPACT_ATOMS: atom_id res chain seq x y z
N VAL A 1 -7.79 6.46 -1.97
CA VAL A 1 -7.86 5.52 -3.12
C VAL A 1 -9.02 4.60 -2.82
N PRO A 2 -10.13 4.64 -3.58
CA PRO A 2 -11.39 4.04 -3.15
C PRO A 2 -11.29 2.57 -2.72
N ALA A 3 -10.52 1.75 -3.44
CA ALA A 3 -10.29 0.36 -3.07
C ALA A 3 -9.54 0.19 -1.74
N VAL A 4 -8.53 1.03 -1.47
CA VAL A 4 -7.79 1.04 -0.20
C VAL A 4 -8.70 1.46 0.95
N ASP A 5 -9.53 2.49 0.72
CA ASP A 5 -10.45 2.99 1.73
C ASP A 5 -11.53 1.94 2.08
N TYR A 6 -12.02 1.20 1.08
CA TYR A 6 -12.93 0.07 1.27
C TYR A 6 -12.27 -1.07 2.08
N LEU A 7 -11.05 -1.48 1.70
CA LEU A 7 -10.30 -2.52 2.41
C LEU A 7 -10.02 -2.13 3.87
N MET A 8 -9.73 -0.86 4.13
CA MET A 8 -9.42 -0.35 5.46
C MET A 8 -10.67 -0.23 6.34
N ASN A 9 -11.74 0.40 5.83
CA ASN A 9 -12.88 0.79 6.65
C ASN A 9 -13.97 -0.28 6.72
N GLU A 10 -14.25 -0.96 5.62
CA GLU A 10 -15.34 -1.94 5.53
C GLU A 10 -14.87 -3.36 5.86
N ILE A 11 -13.67 -3.73 5.38
CA ILE A 11 -13.10 -5.06 5.60
C ILE A 11 -12.21 -5.11 6.85
N GLY A 12 -11.65 -3.98 7.28
CA GLY A 12 -10.80 -3.91 8.47
C GLY A 12 -9.38 -4.46 8.26
N VAL A 13 -8.85 -4.37 7.03
CA VAL A 13 -7.48 -4.79 6.71
C VAL A 13 -6.46 -3.96 7.48
N LYS A 14 -5.49 -4.64 8.11
CA LYS A 14 -4.46 -4.02 8.97
C LYS A 14 -3.05 -4.03 8.38
N ARG A 15 -2.74 -5.00 7.51
CA ARG A 15 -1.40 -5.20 6.93
C ARG A 15 -1.46 -5.16 5.41
N TRP A 16 -0.47 -4.55 4.81
CA TRP A 16 -0.45 -4.22 3.39
C TRP A 16 0.79 -4.79 2.73
N VAL A 17 0.60 -5.49 1.63
CA VAL A 17 1.70 -6.00 0.78
C VAL A 17 1.60 -5.31 -0.57
N LEU A 18 2.59 -4.49 -0.89
CA LEU A 18 2.73 -3.80 -2.16
C LEU A 18 3.72 -4.58 -3.03
N ALA A 19 3.20 -5.54 -3.80
CA ALA A 19 3.99 -6.36 -4.71
C ALA A 19 3.98 -5.76 -6.12
N GLY A 20 5.12 -5.79 -6.81
CA GLY A 20 5.22 -5.37 -8.20
C GLY A 20 6.50 -5.88 -8.86
N THR A 21 6.65 -5.68 -10.16
CA THR A 21 7.94 -5.89 -10.81
C THR A 21 8.84 -4.68 -10.62
N ASP A 22 10.16 -4.82 -10.80
CA ASP A 22 11.10 -3.66 -10.76
C ASP A 22 10.99 -2.74 -11.99
N TYR A 23 9.84 -2.76 -12.67
CA TYR A 23 9.50 -1.80 -13.71
C TYR A 23 9.08 -0.46 -13.07
N VAL A 24 9.30 0.64 -13.80
CA VAL A 24 9.09 2.01 -13.29
C VAL A 24 7.64 2.24 -12.83
N TYR A 25 6.67 1.67 -13.54
CA TYR A 25 5.25 1.90 -13.25
C TYR A 25 4.81 1.29 -11.90
N PRO A 26 5.03 -0.01 -11.61
CA PRO A 26 4.77 -0.59 -10.29
C PRO A 26 5.54 0.11 -9.17
N ARG A 27 6.80 0.46 -9.41
CA ARG A 27 7.63 1.15 -8.39
C ARG A 27 7.08 2.52 -8.03
N THR A 28 6.66 3.30 -9.03
CA THR A 28 6.06 4.63 -8.82
C THR A 28 4.71 4.53 -8.13
N THR A 29 3.89 3.57 -8.54
CA THR A 29 2.57 3.32 -7.93
C THR A 29 2.71 2.91 -6.46
N ASN A 30 3.64 2.01 -6.14
CA ASN A 30 3.87 1.56 -4.76
C ASN A 30 4.35 2.69 -3.85
N LYS A 31 5.18 3.61 -4.34
CA LYS A 31 5.56 4.81 -3.57
C LYS A 31 4.37 5.71 -3.24
N ILE A 32 3.45 5.90 -4.19
CA ILE A 32 2.24 6.70 -3.97
C ILE A 32 1.31 6.00 -2.97
N LEU A 33 1.13 4.67 -3.10
CA LEU A 33 0.32 3.88 -2.20
C LEU A 33 0.89 3.85 -0.78
N GLU A 34 2.20 3.69 -0.63
CA GLU A 34 2.90 3.74 0.65
C GLU A 34 2.66 5.07 1.36
N ALA A 35 2.87 6.20 0.66
CA ALA A 35 2.61 7.53 1.20
C ALA A 35 1.14 7.71 1.59
N TYR A 36 0.21 7.21 0.76
CA TYR A 36 -1.22 7.25 1.05
C TYR A 36 -1.59 6.47 2.31
N LEU A 37 -1.06 5.26 2.47
CA LEU A 37 -1.30 4.41 3.64
C LEU A 37 -0.72 5.03 4.92
N LYS A 38 0.50 5.58 4.85
CA LYS A 38 1.12 6.31 5.96
C LYS A 38 0.29 7.53 6.36
N ALA A 39 -0.24 8.29 5.41
CA ALA A 39 -1.12 9.43 5.66
C ALA A 39 -2.46 9.03 6.31
N LYS A 40 -2.89 7.78 6.16
CA LYS A 40 -4.08 7.20 6.81
C LYS A 40 -3.79 6.57 8.17
N GLY A 41 -2.56 6.66 8.67
CA GLY A 41 -2.18 6.16 9.99
C GLY A 41 -1.75 4.69 10.02
N VAL A 42 -1.52 4.06 8.87
CA VAL A 42 -0.92 2.72 8.82
C VAL A 42 0.56 2.83 9.23
N ALA A 43 0.97 2.04 10.21
CA ALA A 43 2.35 1.99 10.66
C ALA A 43 3.25 1.41 9.55
N GLU A 44 4.48 1.92 9.44
CA GLU A 44 5.45 1.43 8.46
C GLU A 44 5.74 -0.07 8.63
N SER A 45 5.73 -0.57 9.87
CA SER A 45 5.87 -2.00 10.18
C SER A 45 4.76 -2.89 9.59
N ASP A 46 3.62 -2.31 9.26
CA ASP A 46 2.48 -3.02 8.66
C ASP A 46 2.41 -2.87 7.13
N ILE A 47 3.44 -2.26 6.51
CA ILE A 47 3.57 -2.11 5.06
C ILE A 47 4.82 -2.86 4.58
N MET A 48 4.62 -3.90 3.78
CA MET A 48 5.70 -4.64 3.12
C MET A 48 5.71 -4.34 1.62
N ILE A 49 6.87 -3.94 1.08
CA ILE A 49 7.06 -3.70 -0.35
C ILE A 49 7.98 -4.77 -0.90
N ASN A 50 7.56 -5.45 -1.97
CA ASN A 50 8.37 -6.46 -2.64
C ASN A 50 8.43 -6.20 -4.15
N TYR A 51 9.64 -6.29 -4.70
CA TYR A 51 9.88 -6.19 -6.14
C TYR A 51 10.46 -7.52 -6.64
N THR A 52 9.84 -8.08 -7.67
CA THR A 52 10.26 -9.34 -8.32
C THR A 52 10.64 -9.15 -9.77
#